data_AF-A0A5N6MSK7-F1
#
_entry.id   AF-A0A5N6MSK7-F1
#
_cell.length_a   1.000
_cell.length_b   1.000
_cell.length_c   1.000
_cell.angle_alpha   90.00
_cell.angle_beta   90.00
_cell.angle_gamma   90.00
#
_symmetry.space_group_name_H-M   'P 1'
#
loop_
_entity.id
_entity.type
_entity.pdbx_description
1 polymer ?
#
loop_
_entity_poly.entity_id
_entity_poly.type
_entity_poly.pdbx_seq_one_letter_code
_entity_poly.pdbx_strand_id
1 'polypeptide(L)'
;MGDSPFTARRAETLRRLARLTPRLYANTEDQWPEHTESRCRMNVQTVIQRNNVRTLGPIDGPVLVLVQGFGCDQIIWNRILPYLTDSFRVVLFDHVGTGGADPEAYDAARYASLDGYMGDLAEIVEALDLRDATVVGHSVAGMMALAASVNNPRIARLVLLCTSACYLNDEEYVGGFRSEDIESLLNTVASNYPLWVSRIAPAIAGENGDAAITDELEENICRLNPSYVHDFLQMSFRTDIRQLLPRVQVPTLILNAQSDPLTPESATAFLHRNLPQSTRVDLRTRGTMPHLSSPGETAEAIVQYLSAVTHA
;
A
#
# COMPACT_ATOMS: atom_id res chain seq x y z
N MET A 1 22.60 44.07 1.57
CA MET A 1 22.98 43.25 0.39
C MET A 1 24.32 42.63 0.69
N GLY A 2 24.33 41.31 0.88
CA GLY A 2 25.53 40.54 1.21
C GLY A 2 25.14 39.07 1.14
N ASP A 3 25.36 38.48 -0.03
CA ASP A 3 25.09 37.06 -0.28
C ASP A 3 26.06 36.20 0.52
N SER A 4 25.51 35.25 1.26
CA SER A 4 26.25 34.31 2.11
C SER A 4 27.04 33.30 1.27
N PRO A 5 28.29 32.96 1.64
CA PRO A 5 29.17 32.03 0.91
C PRO A 5 28.64 30.57 0.83
N PHE A 6 27.51 30.27 1.45
CA PHE A 6 26.85 28.95 1.39
C PHE A 6 26.06 28.68 0.10
N THR A 7 25.55 29.71 -0.59
CA THR A 7 24.76 29.54 -1.83
C THR A 7 25.63 29.26 -3.06
N ALA A 8 26.85 29.79 -3.09
CA ALA A 8 27.78 29.59 -4.20
C ALA A 8 28.32 28.13 -4.29
N ARG A 9 28.62 27.49 -3.14
CA ARG A 9 29.12 26.10 -3.12
C ARG A 9 28.09 25.05 -3.57
N ARG A 10 26.79 25.31 -3.35
CA ARG A 10 25.71 24.40 -3.77
C ARG A 10 25.45 24.47 -5.28
N ALA A 11 25.58 25.65 -5.87
CA ALA A 11 25.44 25.86 -7.31
C ALA A 11 26.61 25.25 -8.13
N GLU A 12 27.82 25.22 -7.56
CA GLU A 12 29.00 24.64 -8.23
C GLU A 12 29.03 23.10 -8.16
N THR A 13 28.49 22.52 -7.07
CA THR A 13 28.33 21.06 -6.91
C THR A 13 27.29 20.48 -7.88
N LEU A 14 26.18 21.19 -8.08
CA LEU A 14 25.12 20.79 -9.02
C LEU A 14 25.56 20.90 -10.49
N ARG A 15 26.46 21.85 -10.82
CA ARG A 15 27.07 21.95 -12.17
C ARG A 15 28.11 20.88 -12.46
N ARG A 16 28.75 20.30 -11.43
CA ARG A 16 29.66 19.15 -11.56
C ARG A 16 28.91 17.82 -11.74
N LEU A 17 27.72 17.67 -11.15
CA LEU A 17 26.90 16.45 -11.28
C LEU A 17 26.18 16.36 -12.64
N ALA A 18 25.89 17.48 -13.30
CA ALA A 18 25.26 17.51 -14.62
C ALA A 18 26.19 17.15 -15.81
N ARG A 19 27.44 16.75 -15.56
CA ARG A 19 28.44 16.42 -16.60
C ARG A 19 29.00 14.99 -16.54
N LEU A 20 28.42 14.10 -15.73
CA LEU A 20 28.90 12.72 -15.59
C LEU A 20 27.75 11.70 -15.65
N THR A 21 27.17 11.55 -16.84
CA THR A 21 26.65 10.27 -17.36
C THR A 21 26.99 10.28 -18.85
N PRO A 22 27.55 9.18 -19.41
CA PRO A 22 26.81 7.92 -19.46
C PRO A 22 27.65 6.64 -19.31
N ARG A 23 26.94 5.53 -19.12
CA ARG A 23 27.36 4.12 -19.20
C ARG A 23 28.02 3.56 -17.94
N LEU A 24 27.34 2.59 -17.33
CA LEU A 24 27.89 1.33 -16.80
C LEU A 24 26.70 0.40 -16.45
N TYR A 25 26.04 -0.12 -17.48
CA TYR A 25 25.47 -1.47 -17.42
C TYR A 25 26.38 -2.31 -18.31
N ALA A 26 27.23 -3.12 -17.68
CA ALA A 26 27.97 -4.16 -18.35
C ALA A 26 27.64 -5.47 -17.62
N ASN A 27 27.06 -6.39 -18.38
CA ASN A 27 26.81 -7.77 -18.00
C ASN A 27 28.07 -8.38 -17.39
N THR A 28 27.89 -9.03 -16.25
CA THR A 28 28.76 -10.13 -15.81
C THR A 28 27.88 -11.38 -15.72
N GLU A 29 27.56 -11.93 -16.89
CA GLU A 29 27.28 -13.36 -17.03
C GLU A 29 28.65 -14.04 -17.10
N ASP A 30 29.02 -14.79 -16.07
CA ASP A 30 29.66 -16.10 -16.23
C ASP A 30 30.03 -16.67 -14.85
N GLN A 31 29.68 -17.96 -14.68
CA GLN A 31 30.10 -18.91 -13.62
C GLN A 31 29.16 -19.13 -12.42
N TRP A 32 28.02 -19.81 -12.62
CA TRP A 32 27.34 -20.65 -11.60
C TRP A 32 26.37 -21.66 -12.26
N PRO A 33 26.05 -22.85 -11.68
CA PRO A 33 25.35 -23.95 -12.40
C PRO A 33 23.93 -23.61 -12.87
N GLU A 34 23.68 -23.76 -14.18
CA GLU A 34 22.63 -23.05 -14.92
C GLU A 34 21.17 -23.51 -14.72
N HIS A 35 20.91 -24.76 -14.34
CA HIS A 35 19.56 -25.33 -14.58
C HIS A 35 18.51 -25.04 -13.49
N THR A 36 18.90 -24.85 -12.22
CA THR A 36 17.95 -24.59 -11.12
C THR A 36 17.77 -23.09 -10.89
N GLU A 37 18.84 -22.31 -11.02
CA GLU A 37 18.78 -20.85 -10.94
C GLU A 37 18.01 -20.24 -12.10
N SER A 38 18.12 -20.76 -13.33
CA SER A 38 17.39 -20.20 -14.47
C SER A 38 15.87 -20.25 -14.28
N ARG A 39 15.34 -21.33 -13.69
CA ARG A 39 13.90 -21.42 -13.38
C ARG A 39 13.49 -20.50 -12.23
N CYS A 40 14.31 -20.39 -11.18
CA CYS A 40 14.05 -19.44 -10.08
C CYS A 40 14.14 -17.99 -10.55
N ARG A 41 15.15 -17.62 -11.35
CA ARG A 41 15.32 -16.28 -11.94
C ARG A 41 14.19 -15.92 -12.89
N MET A 42 13.74 -16.87 -13.72
CA MET A 42 12.55 -16.67 -14.57
C MET A 42 11.30 -16.42 -13.72
N ASN A 43 11.09 -17.18 -12.64
CA ASN A 43 9.94 -16.99 -11.75
C ASN A 43 9.96 -15.63 -11.04
N VAL A 44 11.14 -15.17 -10.58
CA VAL A 44 11.31 -13.84 -9.97
C VAL A 44 11.03 -12.72 -10.97
N GLN A 45 11.57 -12.81 -12.19
CA GLN A 45 11.30 -11.82 -13.24
C GLN A 45 9.82 -11.78 -13.62
N THR A 46 9.15 -12.93 -13.68
CA THR A 46 7.71 -12.99 -13.91
C THR A 46 6.93 -12.27 -12.81
N VAL A 47 7.24 -12.48 -11.53
CA VAL A 47 6.56 -11.78 -10.42
C VAL A 47 6.81 -10.27 -10.47
N ILE A 48 8.06 -9.85 -10.70
CA ILE A 48 8.43 -8.42 -10.78
C ILE A 48 7.68 -7.73 -11.92
N GLN A 49 7.64 -8.35 -13.10
CA GLN A 49 6.95 -7.80 -14.27
C GLN A 49 5.42 -7.81 -14.06
N ARG A 50 4.86 -8.92 -13.58
CA ARG A 50 3.43 -9.07 -13.34
C ARG A 50 2.89 -7.97 -12.43
N ASN A 51 3.58 -7.66 -11.35
CA ASN A 51 3.13 -6.68 -10.36
C ASN A 51 3.84 -5.32 -10.46
N ASN A 52 4.56 -5.03 -11.55
CA ASN A 52 5.29 -3.75 -11.71
C ASN A 52 6.13 -3.36 -10.47
N VAL A 53 6.91 -4.31 -9.96
CA VAL A 53 7.61 -4.15 -8.69
C VAL A 53 8.76 -3.15 -8.83
N ARG A 54 8.83 -2.19 -7.92
CA ARG A 54 9.89 -1.16 -7.84
C ARG A 54 10.53 -1.16 -6.46
N THR A 55 11.84 -0.96 -6.40
CA THR A 55 12.60 -0.82 -5.15
C THR A 55 13.32 0.52 -5.14
N LEU A 56 13.25 1.23 -4.02
CA LEU A 56 13.84 2.55 -3.81
C LEU A 56 14.59 2.58 -2.46
N GLY A 57 15.50 3.54 -2.30
CA GLY A 57 16.28 3.72 -1.07
C GLY A 57 17.51 2.79 -0.98
N PRO A 58 18.19 2.74 0.19
CA PRO A 58 19.38 1.92 0.39
C PRO A 58 19.06 0.42 0.30
N ILE A 59 19.87 -0.33 -0.46
CA ILE A 59 19.66 -1.78 -0.67
C ILE A 59 19.73 -2.61 0.61
N ASP A 60 20.53 -2.16 1.58
CA ASP A 60 20.73 -2.82 2.88
C ASP A 60 19.90 -2.17 4.00
N GLY A 61 18.99 -1.26 3.66
CA GLY A 61 18.10 -0.63 4.63
C GLY A 61 17.00 -1.58 5.14
N PRO A 62 16.40 -1.31 6.31
CA PRO A 62 15.22 -2.04 6.76
C PRO A 62 14.11 -1.98 5.71
N VAL A 63 13.43 -3.11 5.49
CA VAL A 63 12.48 -3.28 4.40
C VAL A 63 11.10 -2.75 4.76
N LEU A 64 10.57 -1.86 3.92
CA LEU A 64 9.17 -1.45 3.90
C LEU A 64 8.52 -1.92 2.59
N VAL A 65 7.47 -2.72 2.67
CA VAL A 65 6.63 -3.06 1.51
C VAL A 65 5.36 -2.24 1.61
N LEU A 66 5.10 -1.35 0.66
CA LEU A 66 3.90 -0.50 0.66
C LEU A 66 2.84 -1.11 -0.24
N VAL A 67 1.63 -1.30 0.31
CA VAL A 67 0.52 -1.97 -0.36
C VAL A 67 -0.69 -1.02 -0.40
N GLN A 68 -1.03 -0.58 -1.61
CA GLN A 68 -2.13 0.34 -1.87
C GLN A 68 -3.51 -0.31 -1.71
N GLY A 69 -4.48 0.50 -1.28
CA GLY A 69 -5.88 0.12 -1.22
C GLY A 69 -6.59 0.18 -2.57
N PHE A 70 -7.92 0.27 -2.53
CA PHE A 70 -8.77 0.32 -3.71
C PHE A 70 -8.43 1.48 -4.65
N GLY A 71 -8.58 1.25 -5.96
CA GLY A 71 -8.64 2.32 -6.96
C GLY A 71 -7.31 3.02 -7.25
N CYS A 72 -6.23 2.48 -6.68
CA CYS A 72 -4.92 3.10 -6.66
C CYS A 72 -3.89 2.14 -7.24
N ASP A 73 -2.82 2.71 -7.78
CA ASP A 73 -1.57 2.01 -8.06
C ASP A 73 -0.48 2.55 -7.12
N GLN A 74 0.75 2.10 -7.26
CA GLN A 74 1.85 2.50 -6.38
C GLN A 74 2.17 4.01 -6.38
N ILE A 75 1.64 4.81 -7.32
CA ILE A 75 1.87 6.26 -7.40
C ILE A 75 1.33 6.97 -6.17
N ILE A 76 0.31 6.42 -5.49
CA ILE A 76 -0.24 7.02 -4.26
C ILE A 76 0.78 7.20 -3.15
N TRP A 77 1.88 6.44 -3.19
CA TRP A 77 2.95 6.56 -2.20
C TRP A 77 3.92 7.70 -2.48
N ASN A 78 3.89 8.34 -3.66
CA ASN A 78 4.88 9.32 -4.09
C ASN A 78 5.07 10.48 -3.10
N ARG A 79 4.00 10.93 -2.44
CA ARG A 79 4.07 12.05 -1.48
C ARG A 79 4.77 11.67 -0.17
N ILE A 80 4.73 10.39 0.23
CA ILE A 80 5.38 9.90 1.45
C ILE A 80 6.81 9.38 1.20
N LEU A 81 7.13 8.93 -0.02
CA LEU A 81 8.45 8.37 -0.36
C LEU A 81 9.65 9.25 0.08
N PRO A 82 9.66 10.58 -0.13
CA PRO A 82 10.79 11.42 0.28
C PRO A 82 11.11 11.37 1.78
N TYR A 83 10.16 10.95 2.62
CA TYR A 83 10.35 10.83 4.07
C TYR A 83 10.85 9.44 4.49
N LEU A 84 10.83 8.45 3.58
CA LEU A 84 11.15 7.05 3.88
C LEU A 84 12.42 6.57 3.18
N THR A 85 12.66 6.99 1.94
CA THR A 85 13.70 6.39 1.08
C THR A 85 15.14 6.69 1.50
N ASP A 86 15.36 7.67 2.40
CA ASP A 86 16.70 7.94 2.94
C ASP A 86 17.13 6.88 3.98
N SER A 87 16.16 6.21 4.63
CA SER A 87 16.43 5.28 5.74
C SER A 87 15.98 3.85 5.46
N PHE A 88 15.03 3.64 4.56
CA PHE A 88 14.41 2.34 4.32
C PHE A 88 14.60 1.86 2.89
N ARG A 89 14.75 0.54 2.72
CA ARG A 89 14.54 -0.11 1.43
C ARG A 89 13.03 -0.19 1.20
N VAL A 90 12.50 0.68 0.35
CA VAL A 90 11.06 0.73 0.05
C VAL A 90 10.76 -0.10 -1.19
N VAL A 91 9.87 -1.08 -1.04
CA VAL A 91 9.33 -1.91 -2.12
C VAL A 91 7.90 -1.47 -2.41
N LEU A 92 7.64 -1.19 -3.68
CA LEU A 92 6.37 -0.79 -4.25
C LEU A 92 5.95 -1.83 -5.29
N PHE A 93 4.65 -2.01 -5.51
CA PHE A 93 4.12 -2.84 -6.58
C PHE A 93 2.67 -2.47 -6.87
N ASP A 94 2.17 -2.85 -8.04
CA ASP A 94 0.78 -2.69 -8.44
C ASP A 94 0.03 -4.01 -8.29
N HIS A 95 -1.24 -3.92 -7.86
CA HIS A 95 -2.13 -5.08 -7.91
C HIS A 95 -2.40 -5.42 -9.37
N VAL A 96 -2.45 -6.70 -9.71
CA VAL A 96 -2.82 -7.11 -11.07
C VAL A 96 -4.20 -6.55 -11.40
N GLY A 97 -4.32 -5.85 -12.54
CA GLY A 97 -5.50 -5.07 -12.93
C GLY A 97 -5.42 -3.57 -12.62
N THR A 98 -4.30 -3.08 -12.07
CA THR A 98 -4.05 -1.65 -11.79
C THR A 98 -2.69 -1.19 -12.29
N GLY A 99 -2.56 0.12 -12.52
CA GLY A 99 -1.26 0.77 -12.80
C GLY A 99 -0.50 0.15 -13.97
N GLY A 100 0.77 -0.17 -13.72
CA GLY A 100 1.66 -0.82 -14.68
C GLY A 100 1.73 -2.34 -14.56
N ALA A 101 0.89 -2.98 -13.73
CA ALA A 101 0.84 -4.43 -13.65
C ALA A 101 0.43 -5.05 -15.00
N ASP A 102 0.86 -6.30 -15.24
CA ASP A 102 0.50 -7.02 -16.46
C ASP A 102 -1.02 -7.24 -16.52
N PRO A 103 -1.74 -6.62 -17.47
CA PRO A 103 -3.19 -6.76 -17.55
C PRO A 103 -3.62 -8.19 -17.94
N GLU A 104 -2.78 -8.94 -18.65
CA GLU A 104 -3.09 -10.31 -19.08
C GLU A 104 -2.97 -11.33 -17.94
N ALA A 105 -2.36 -10.94 -16.83
CA ALA A 105 -2.26 -11.77 -15.64
C ALA A 105 -3.54 -11.75 -14.79
N TYR A 106 -4.53 -10.91 -15.12
CA TYR A 106 -5.76 -10.81 -14.35
C TYR A 106 -6.66 -12.05 -14.56
N ASP A 107 -6.87 -12.80 -13.50
CA ASP A 107 -7.80 -13.93 -13.44
C ASP A 107 -8.88 -13.65 -12.40
N ALA A 108 -10.13 -13.49 -12.86
CA ALA A 108 -11.24 -13.13 -11.99
C ALA A 108 -11.48 -14.16 -10.87
N ALA A 109 -11.19 -15.44 -11.09
CA ALA A 109 -11.37 -16.48 -10.08
C ALA A 109 -10.30 -16.39 -8.97
N ARG A 110 -9.03 -16.15 -9.33
CA ARG A 110 -7.93 -15.89 -8.39
C ARG A 110 -8.22 -14.68 -7.52
N TYR A 111 -8.68 -13.59 -8.13
CA TYR A 111 -8.90 -12.31 -7.46
C TYR A 111 -10.32 -12.12 -6.89
N ALA A 112 -11.18 -13.14 -6.95
CA ALA A 112 -12.52 -13.12 -6.32
C ALA A 112 -12.48 -13.12 -4.78
N SER A 113 -11.32 -13.37 -4.18
CA SER A 113 -11.11 -13.40 -2.73
C SER A 113 -9.78 -12.76 -2.34
N LEU A 114 -9.60 -12.52 -1.03
CA LEU A 114 -8.36 -11.95 -0.49
C LEU A 114 -7.12 -12.81 -0.80
N ASP A 115 -7.29 -14.13 -0.97
CA ASP A 115 -6.21 -15.09 -1.18
C ASP A 115 -5.37 -14.78 -2.42
N GLY A 116 -5.98 -14.30 -3.51
CA GLY A 116 -5.25 -13.92 -4.73
C GLY A 116 -4.27 -12.77 -4.48
N TYR A 117 -4.72 -11.73 -3.79
CA TYR A 117 -3.91 -10.55 -3.45
C TYR A 117 -2.86 -10.86 -2.38
N MET A 118 -3.20 -11.68 -1.38
CA MET A 118 -2.25 -12.18 -0.39
C MET A 118 -1.17 -13.06 -1.05
N GLY A 119 -1.56 -13.87 -2.02
CA GLY A 119 -0.66 -14.70 -2.82
C GLY A 119 0.34 -13.85 -3.57
N ASP A 120 -0.11 -12.79 -4.25
CA ASP A 120 0.79 -11.84 -4.93
C ASP A 120 1.79 -11.20 -3.96
N LEU A 121 1.33 -10.72 -2.81
CA LEU A 121 2.22 -10.15 -1.78
C LEU A 121 3.26 -11.17 -1.29
N ALA A 122 2.83 -12.41 -1.01
CA ALA A 122 3.73 -13.48 -0.56
C ALA A 122 4.76 -13.86 -1.64
N GLU A 123 4.31 -13.96 -2.90
CA GLU A 123 5.18 -14.21 -4.05
C GLU A 123 6.22 -13.08 -4.22
N ILE A 124 5.84 -11.81 -4.07
CA ILE A 124 6.77 -10.67 -4.14
C ILE A 124 7.80 -10.72 -3.00
N VAL A 125 7.33 -10.95 -1.77
CA VAL A 125 8.19 -11.06 -0.58
C VAL A 125 9.20 -12.21 -0.73
N GLU A 126 8.78 -13.35 -1.28
CA GLU A 126 9.65 -14.49 -1.56
C GLU A 126 10.61 -14.21 -2.71
N ALA A 127 10.10 -13.67 -3.83
CA ALA A 127 10.88 -13.43 -5.05
C ALA A 127 12.02 -12.43 -4.85
N LEU A 128 11.81 -11.41 -4.00
CA LEU A 128 12.82 -10.44 -3.63
C LEU A 128 13.69 -10.87 -2.43
N ASP A 129 13.47 -12.09 -1.92
CA ASP A 129 14.06 -12.65 -0.70
C ASP A 129 14.02 -11.67 0.49
N LEU A 130 12.89 -11.00 0.68
CA LEU A 130 12.73 -10.06 1.79
C LEU A 130 12.68 -10.84 3.10
N ARG A 131 13.39 -10.31 4.10
CA ARG A 131 13.44 -10.82 5.48
C ARG A 131 13.13 -9.68 6.42
N ASP A 132 12.49 -10.01 7.54
CA ASP A 132 12.09 -9.04 8.57
C ASP A 132 11.31 -7.83 8.02
N ALA A 133 10.52 -8.06 6.96
CA ALA A 133 9.83 -7.01 6.24
C ALA A 133 8.74 -6.38 7.12
N THR A 134 8.63 -5.06 7.04
CA THR A 134 7.45 -4.34 7.53
C THR A 134 6.50 -4.12 6.36
N VAL A 135 5.26 -4.59 6.46
CA VAL A 135 4.24 -4.34 5.45
C VAL A 135 3.37 -3.17 5.89
N VAL A 136 3.29 -2.15 5.05
CA VAL A 136 2.43 -0.97 5.24
C VAL A 136 1.22 -1.12 4.32
N GLY A 137 0.07 -1.46 4.87
CA GLY A 137 -1.18 -1.65 4.12
C GLY A 137 -2.12 -0.47 4.30
N HIS A 138 -2.61 0.10 3.20
CA HIS A 138 -3.64 1.14 3.23
C HIS A 138 -5.03 0.55 2.99
N SER A 139 -6.00 0.94 3.83
CA SER A 139 -7.39 0.53 3.70
C SER A 139 -7.52 -1.00 3.63
N VAL A 140 -8.18 -1.55 2.62
CA VAL A 140 -8.35 -3.00 2.41
C VAL A 140 -7.01 -3.75 2.31
N ALA A 141 -5.93 -3.11 1.86
CA ALA A 141 -4.62 -3.75 1.83
C ALA A 141 -4.06 -4.03 3.24
N GLY A 142 -4.57 -3.34 4.27
CA GLY A 142 -4.30 -3.71 5.64
C GLY A 142 -4.89 -5.08 6.01
N MET A 143 -6.06 -5.45 5.46
CA MET A 143 -6.61 -6.81 5.62
C MET A 143 -5.71 -7.84 4.96
N MET A 144 -5.24 -7.55 3.74
CA MET A 144 -4.29 -8.40 3.01
C MET A 144 -3.01 -8.61 3.81
N ALA A 145 -2.44 -7.54 4.37
CA ALA A 145 -1.23 -7.58 5.17
C ALA A 145 -1.40 -8.37 6.48
N LEU A 146 -2.50 -8.13 7.21
CA LEU A 146 -2.88 -8.90 8.40
C LEU A 146 -2.95 -10.40 8.08
N ALA A 147 -3.69 -10.76 7.03
CA ALA A 147 -3.89 -12.15 6.69
C ALA A 147 -2.62 -12.83 6.16
N ALA A 148 -1.81 -12.14 5.35
CA ALA A 148 -0.53 -12.64 4.87
C ALA A 148 0.46 -12.90 6.02
N SER A 149 0.45 -12.06 7.08
CA SER A 149 1.37 -12.20 8.20
C SER A 149 1.21 -13.49 9.01
N VAL A 150 0.01 -14.09 9.03
CA VAL A 150 -0.29 -15.26 9.88
C VAL A 150 0.55 -16.47 9.51
N ASN A 151 0.87 -16.64 8.23
CA ASN A 151 1.61 -17.81 7.72
C ASN A 151 2.91 -17.43 6.99
N ASN A 152 3.34 -16.16 7.06
CA ASN A 152 4.54 -15.70 6.39
C ASN A 152 5.58 -15.19 7.39
N PRO A 153 6.57 -16.02 7.79
CA PRO A 153 7.58 -15.62 8.77
C PRO A 153 8.53 -14.53 8.28
N ARG A 154 8.48 -14.14 7.00
CA ARG A 154 9.29 -13.04 6.45
C ARG A 154 8.70 -11.67 6.78
N ILE A 155 7.42 -11.61 7.14
CA ILE A 155 6.75 -10.39 7.58
C ILE A 155 6.92 -10.31 9.09
N ALA A 156 7.71 -9.34 9.56
CA ALA A 156 8.01 -9.19 10.99
C ALA A 156 7.12 -8.14 11.68
N ARG A 157 6.59 -7.17 10.92
CA ARG A 157 5.81 -6.04 11.45
C ARG A 157 4.76 -5.58 10.46
N LEU A 158 3.71 -4.95 10.97
CA LEU A 158 2.64 -4.37 10.17
C LEU A 158 2.42 -2.90 10.51
N VAL A 159 2.07 -2.11 9.50
CA VAL A 159 1.47 -0.78 9.67
C VAL A 159 0.16 -0.76 8.89
N LEU A 160 -0.93 -0.43 9.56
CA LEU A 160 -2.27 -0.35 9.00
C LEU A 160 -2.68 1.11 8.92
N LEU A 161 -2.88 1.62 7.71
CA LEU A 161 -3.34 3.00 7.47
C LEU A 161 -4.82 2.97 7.14
N CYS A 162 -5.67 3.50 8.03
CA CYS A 162 -7.11 3.64 7.77
C CYS A 162 -7.75 2.30 7.37
N THR A 163 -7.48 1.23 8.12
CA THR A 163 -7.87 -0.15 7.83
C THR A 163 -9.04 -0.59 8.70
N SER A 164 -9.90 -1.42 8.12
CA SER A 164 -10.97 -2.14 8.81
C SER A 164 -10.73 -3.66 8.80
N ALA A 165 -11.31 -4.41 9.74
CA ALA A 165 -11.33 -5.88 9.71
C ALA A 165 -12.56 -6.46 8.98
N CYS A 166 -13.59 -5.64 8.80
CA CYS A 166 -14.79 -5.94 8.03
C CYS A 166 -15.49 -4.60 7.73
N TYR A 167 -15.97 -4.37 6.50
CA TYR A 167 -16.65 -3.12 6.16
C TYR A 167 -18.16 -3.16 6.43
N LEU A 168 -18.74 -4.36 6.54
CA LEU A 168 -20.16 -4.54 6.86
C LEU A 168 -20.44 -4.24 8.34
N ASN A 169 -21.54 -3.52 8.58
CA ASN A 169 -22.14 -3.37 9.89
C ASN A 169 -22.91 -4.65 10.26
N ASP A 170 -22.86 -5.01 11.55
CA ASP A 170 -23.75 -5.97 12.18
C ASP A 170 -24.24 -5.45 13.55
N GLU A 171 -24.87 -6.30 14.36
CA GLU A 171 -25.43 -5.90 15.66
C GLU A 171 -24.37 -5.46 16.68
N GLU A 172 -23.16 -6.00 16.62
CA GLU A 172 -22.10 -5.80 17.60
C GLU A 172 -20.91 -4.98 17.06
N TYR A 173 -20.87 -4.76 15.74
CA TYR A 173 -19.75 -4.17 15.04
C TYR A 173 -20.21 -3.18 13.96
N VAL A 174 -19.59 -2.00 13.97
CA VAL A 174 -19.81 -0.95 12.96
C VAL A 174 -18.57 -0.86 12.08
N GLY A 175 -18.67 -1.43 10.87
CA GLY A 175 -17.63 -1.44 9.84
C GLY A 175 -17.69 -0.26 8.86
N GLY A 176 -18.80 0.48 8.84
CA GLY A 176 -19.00 1.69 8.02
C GLY A 176 -20.12 1.57 6.99
N PHE A 177 -20.46 0.35 6.55
CA PHE A 177 -21.39 0.12 5.44
C PHE A 177 -22.51 -0.83 5.81
N ARG A 178 -23.72 -0.54 5.32
CA ARG A 178 -24.83 -1.51 5.33
C ARG A 178 -24.78 -2.36 4.06
N SER A 179 -25.35 -3.56 4.11
CA SER A 179 -25.45 -4.44 2.93
C SER A 179 -26.14 -3.74 1.75
N GLU A 180 -27.21 -2.99 2.02
CA GLU A 180 -27.95 -2.27 0.98
C GLU A 180 -27.10 -1.17 0.30
N ASP A 181 -26.24 -0.50 1.07
CA ASP A 181 -25.35 0.55 0.54
C ASP A 181 -24.31 -0.07 -0.39
N ILE A 182 -23.76 -1.23 -0.02
CA ILE A 182 -22.78 -1.98 -0.83
C ILE A 182 -23.42 -2.48 -2.12
N GLU A 183 -24.63 -3.07 -2.05
CA GLU A 183 -25.36 -3.52 -3.23
C GLU A 183 -25.66 -2.35 -4.19
N SER A 184 -26.13 -1.22 -3.65
CA SER A 184 -26.36 -0.02 -4.46
C SER A 184 -25.07 0.51 -5.11
N LEU A 185 -23.96 0.46 -4.38
CA LEU A 185 -22.65 0.86 -4.89
C LEU A 185 -22.20 -0.02 -6.04
N LEU A 186 -22.22 -1.35 -5.87
CA LEU A 186 -21.84 -2.32 -6.90
C LEU A 186 -22.74 -2.21 -8.14
N ASN A 187 -24.04 -2.00 -7.95
CA ASN A 187 -24.97 -1.75 -9.05
C ASN A 187 -24.63 -0.46 -9.81
N THR A 188 -24.17 0.59 -9.12
CA THR A 188 -23.77 1.85 -9.77
C THR A 188 -22.48 1.68 -10.57
N VAL A 189 -21.50 0.91 -10.04
CA VAL A 189 -20.27 0.55 -10.78
C VAL A 189 -20.63 -0.15 -12.09
N ALA A 190 -21.55 -1.13 -12.05
CA ALA A 190 -21.93 -1.92 -13.21
C ALA A 190 -22.80 -1.14 -14.23
N SER A 191 -23.66 -0.23 -13.77
CA SER A 191 -24.64 0.46 -14.62
C SER A 191 -24.23 1.86 -15.06
N ASN A 192 -23.41 2.57 -14.29
CA ASN A 192 -22.98 3.94 -14.58
C ASN A 192 -21.64 4.26 -13.90
N TYR A 193 -20.57 3.65 -14.43
CA TYR A 193 -19.22 3.81 -13.92
C TYR A 193 -18.76 5.27 -13.77
N PRO A 194 -18.93 6.18 -14.75
CA PRO A 194 -18.51 7.58 -14.58
C PRO A 194 -19.25 8.32 -13.45
N LEU A 195 -20.55 8.05 -13.27
CA LEU A 195 -21.30 8.60 -12.14
C LEU A 195 -20.76 8.09 -10.81
N TRP A 196 -20.40 6.81 -10.76
CA TRP A 196 -19.80 6.24 -9.57
C TRP A 196 -18.42 6.87 -9.27
N VAL A 197 -17.56 7.06 -10.27
CA VAL A 197 -16.23 7.68 -10.08
C VAL A 197 -16.35 9.10 -9.53
N SER A 198 -17.19 9.94 -10.14
CA SER A 198 -17.40 11.33 -9.69
C SER A 198 -17.97 11.46 -8.26
N ARG A 199 -18.49 10.37 -7.68
CA ARG A 199 -18.94 10.32 -6.28
C ARG A 199 -17.87 9.77 -5.34
N ILE A 200 -17.15 8.73 -5.76
CA ILE A 200 -16.21 8.03 -4.87
C ILE A 200 -14.89 8.78 -4.71
N ALA A 201 -14.37 9.42 -5.75
CA ALA A 201 -13.09 10.14 -5.68
C ALA A 201 -13.11 11.27 -4.63
N PRO A 202 -14.13 12.15 -4.58
CA PRO A 202 -14.26 13.15 -3.52
C PRO A 202 -14.42 12.52 -2.13
N ALA A 203 -15.17 11.42 -2.01
CA ALA A 203 -15.37 10.73 -0.74
C ALA A 203 -14.05 10.16 -0.18
N ILE A 204 -13.21 9.58 -1.05
CA ILE A 204 -11.89 9.06 -0.69
C ILE A 204 -10.93 10.20 -0.31
N ALA A 205 -10.92 11.29 -1.10
CA ALA A 205 -10.09 12.47 -0.84
C ALA A 205 -10.47 13.19 0.47
N GLY A 206 -11.74 13.09 0.89
CA GLY A 206 -12.27 13.63 2.13
C GLY A 206 -12.76 15.08 2.02
N GLU A 207 -13.50 15.56 3.05
CA GLU A 207 -14.17 16.88 3.06
C GLU A 207 -13.25 18.10 2.84
N ASN A 208 -11.94 17.94 3.06
CA ASN A 208 -10.91 18.96 2.81
C ASN A 208 -9.83 18.46 1.83
N GLY A 209 -10.15 17.47 1.01
CA GLY A 209 -9.24 16.96 -0.01
C GLY A 209 -8.80 18.12 -0.91
N ASP A 210 -7.49 18.26 -1.09
CA ASP A 210 -6.93 19.14 -2.11
C ASP A 210 -7.60 18.78 -3.46
N ALA A 211 -8.09 19.78 -4.19
CA ALA A 211 -8.70 19.56 -5.50
C ALA A 211 -7.77 18.74 -6.41
N ALA A 212 -6.46 18.97 -6.30
CA ALA A 212 -5.46 18.19 -7.04
C ALA A 212 -5.45 16.70 -6.66
N ILE A 213 -5.69 16.35 -5.39
CA ILE A 213 -5.78 14.95 -4.96
C ILE A 213 -7.07 14.31 -5.47
N THR A 214 -8.19 15.04 -5.40
CA THR A 214 -9.47 14.56 -5.93
C THR A 214 -9.40 14.31 -7.43
N ASP A 215 -8.85 15.25 -8.19
CA ASP A 215 -8.68 15.13 -9.65
C ASP A 215 -7.75 13.96 -10.00
N GLU A 216 -6.62 13.81 -9.28
CA GLU A 216 -5.69 12.70 -9.46
C GLU A 216 -6.37 11.33 -9.22
N LEU A 217 -7.18 11.22 -8.16
CA LEU A 217 -7.95 10.01 -7.86
C LEU A 217 -9.02 9.74 -8.92
N GLU A 218 -9.77 10.75 -9.33
CA GLU A 218 -10.80 10.63 -10.36
C GLU A 218 -10.20 10.15 -11.68
N GLU A 219 -9.09 10.75 -12.14
CA GLU A 219 -8.40 10.32 -13.35
C GLU A 219 -7.89 8.88 -13.25
N ASN A 220 -7.31 8.49 -12.11
CA ASN A 220 -6.77 7.16 -11.90
C ASN A 220 -7.87 6.10 -11.88
N ILE A 221 -8.95 6.33 -11.13
CA ILE A 221 -10.08 5.40 -11.07
C ILE A 221 -10.78 5.34 -12.45
N CYS A 222 -10.93 6.46 -13.17
CA CYS A 222 -11.51 6.45 -14.52
C CYS A 222 -10.75 5.56 -15.50
N ARG A 223 -9.44 5.37 -15.33
CA ARG A 223 -8.61 4.52 -16.20
C ARG A 223 -8.74 3.03 -15.93
N LEU A 224 -9.31 2.63 -14.79
CA LEU A 224 -9.44 1.22 -14.42
C LEU A 224 -10.53 0.51 -15.23
N ASN A 225 -10.35 -0.80 -15.43
CA ASN A 225 -11.38 -1.64 -16.04
C ASN A 225 -12.58 -1.75 -15.08
N PRO A 226 -13.82 -1.39 -15.49
CA PRO A 226 -14.98 -1.45 -14.61
C PRO A 226 -15.30 -2.83 -14.04
N SER A 227 -15.04 -3.91 -14.80
CA SER A 227 -15.24 -5.28 -14.30
C SER A 227 -14.24 -5.62 -13.18
N TYR A 228 -12.97 -5.23 -13.35
CA TYR A 228 -11.97 -5.35 -12.29
C TYR A 228 -12.40 -4.59 -11.03
N VAL A 229 -12.86 -3.34 -11.20
CA VAL A 229 -13.30 -2.51 -10.08
C VAL A 229 -14.49 -3.13 -9.35
N HIS A 230 -15.47 -3.64 -10.10
CA HIS A 230 -16.59 -4.36 -9.52
C HIS A 230 -16.13 -5.55 -8.69
N ASP A 231 -15.28 -6.41 -9.25
CA ASP A 231 -14.80 -7.62 -8.60
C ASP A 231 -13.94 -7.31 -7.36
N PHE A 232 -13.05 -6.31 -7.46
CA PHE A 232 -12.23 -5.87 -6.34
C PHE A 232 -13.08 -5.31 -5.18
N LEU A 233 -14.06 -4.45 -5.49
CA LEU A 233 -14.95 -3.90 -4.46
C LEU A 233 -15.80 -4.99 -3.83
N GLN A 234 -16.31 -5.91 -4.65
CA GLN A 234 -17.10 -7.03 -4.18
C GLN A 234 -16.28 -7.93 -3.24
N MET A 235 -15.03 -8.24 -3.58
CA MET A 235 -14.09 -8.94 -2.70
C MET A 235 -13.85 -8.16 -1.41
N SER A 236 -13.57 -6.86 -1.52
CA SER A 236 -13.26 -6.00 -0.37
C SER A 236 -14.39 -5.95 0.64
N PHE A 237 -15.63 -5.73 0.18
CA PHE A 237 -16.81 -5.61 1.04
C PHE A 237 -17.31 -6.94 1.61
N ARG A 238 -17.04 -8.07 0.94
CA ARG A 238 -17.39 -9.41 1.44
C ARG A 238 -16.34 -9.99 2.39
N THR A 239 -15.17 -9.40 2.45
CA THR A 239 -14.08 -9.89 3.30
C THR A 239 -14.35 -9.54 4.76
N ASP A 240 -14.32 -10.58 5.61
CA ASP A 240 -14.35 -10.47 7.06
C ASP A 240 -13.19 -11.26 7.67
N ILE A 241 -12.22 -10.54 8.22
CA ILE A 241 -11.04 -11.13 8.87
C ILE A 241 -11.07 -10.99 10.39
N ARG A 242 -12.21 -10.64 11.00
CA ARG A 242 -12.30 -10.42 12.45
C ARG A 242 -11.86 -11.64 13.26
N GLN A 243 -12.22 -12.84 12.82
CA GLN A 243 -11.84 -14.11 13.44
C GLN A 243 -10.35 -14.45 13.28
N LEU A 244 -9.65 -13.78 12.35
CA LEU A 244 -8.24 -14.00 12.07
C LEU A 244 -7.33 -13.20 13.02
N LEU A 245 -7.81 -12.06 13.54
CA LEU A 245 -7.00 -11.10 14.31
C LEU A 245 -6.23 -11.73 15.48
N PRO A 246 -6.79 -12.67 16.29
CA PRO A 246 -6.04 -13.29 17.38
C PRO A 246 -4.83 -14.13 16.92
N ARG A 247 -4.77 -14.51 15.63
CA ARG A 247 -3.68 -15.29 15.05
C ARG A 247 -2.52 -14.40 14.55
N VAL A 248 -2.70 -13.09 14.49
CA VAL A 248 -1.67 -12.14 14.04
C VAL A 248 -0.69 -11.91 15.18
N GLN A 249 0.47 -12.56 15.13
CA GLN A 249 1.48 -12.53 16.21
C GLN A 249 2.52 -11.42 16.06
N VAL A 250 2.54 -10.74 14.90
CA VAL A 250 3.51 -9.69 14.62
C VAL A 250 3.08 -8.35 15.22
N PRO A 251 4.03 -7.55 15.74
CA PRO A 251 3.74 -6.18 16.17
C PRO A 251 3.07 -5.37 15.06
N THR A 252 1.97 -4.70 15.40
CA THR A 252 1.15 -3.94 14.45
C THR A 252 0.93 -2.50 14.90
N LEU A 253 1.26 -1.54 14.04
CA LEU A 253 0.87 -0.13 14.20
C LEU A 253 -0.46 0.12 13.48
N ILE A 254 -1.40 0.78 14.14
CA ILE A 254 -2.68 1.22 13.56
C ILE A 254 -2.65 2.74 13.52
N LEU A 255 -2.64 3.32 12.31
CA LEU A 255 -2.77 4.75 12.09
C LEU A 255 -4.19 5.08 11.65
N ASN A 256 -4.87 5.84 12.49
CA ASN A 256 -6.26 6.25 12.29
C ASN A 256 -6.30 7.73 11.93
N ALA A 257 -6.93 8.08 10.82
CA ALA A 257 -7.18 9.48 10.46
C ALA A 257 -8.54 9.93 11.02
N GLN A 258 -8.67 11.23 11.29
CA GLN A 258 -9.91 11.80 11.82
C GLN A 258 -10.99 11.86 10.74
N SER A 259 -12.25 11.65 11.11
CA SER A 259 -13.38 11.82 10.18
C SER A 259 -13.21 11.01 8.88
N ASP A 260 -12.60 9.82 8.94
CA ASP A 260 -12.53 8.90 7.80
C ASP A 260 -13.95 8.39 7.49
N PRO A 261 -14.50 8.67 6.29
CA PRO A 261 -15.85 8.27 5.94
C PRO A 261 -15.98 6.77 5.60
N LEU A 262 -14.87 6.08 5.33
CA LEU A 262 -14.84 4.67 4.94
C LEU A 262 -14.44 3.75 6.10
N THR A 263 -13.64 4.26 7.03
CA THR A 263 -13.16 3.51 8.19
C THR A 263 -13.56 4.23 9.48
N PRO A 264 -14.71 3.90 10.07
CA PRO A 264 -15.12 4.54 11.31
C PRO A 264 -14.17 4.20 12.46
N GLU A 265 -14.13 5.08 13.44
CA GLU A 265 -13.39 4.93 14.71
C GLU A 265 -13.62 3.57 15.39
N SER A 266 -14.83 3.02 15.27
CA SER A 266 -15.19 1.70 15.79
C SER A 266 -14.36 0.57 15.17
N ALA A 267 -14.01 0.67 13.88
CA ALA A 267 -13.26 -0.35 13.15
C ALA A 267 -11.79 -0.38 13.59
N THR A 268 -11.13 0.78 13.67
CA THR A 268 -9.73 0.85 14.14
C THR A 268 -9.61 0.54 15.64
N ALA A 269 -10.60 0.94 16.45
CA ALA A 269 -10.69 0.53 17.85
C ALA A 269 -10.88 -0.99 18.00
N PHE A 270 -11.69 -1.61 17.12
CA PHE A 270 -11.86 -3.07 17.12
C PHE A 270 -10.57 -3.79 16.78
N LEU A 271 -9.81 -3.33 15.77
CA LEU A 271 -8.48 -3.87 15.46
C LEU A 271 -7.57 -3.81 16.69
N HIS A 272 -7.46 -2.65 17.34
CA HIS A 272 -6.59 -2.47 18.50
C HIS A 272 -6.95 -3.40 19.67
N ARG A 273 -8.25 -3.64 19.91
CA ARG A 273 -8.72 -4.53 20.98
C ARG A 273 -8.47 -6.02 20.70
N ASN A 274 -8.46 -6.43 19.44
CA ASN A 274 -8.43 -7.84 19.05
C ASN A 274 -7.07 -8.32 18.49
N LEU A 275 -6.15 -7.39 18.19
CA LEU A 275 -4.78 -7.71 17.82
C LEU A 275 -3.93 -7.91 19.09
N PRO A 276 -3.24 -9.06 19.25
CA PRO A 276 -2.43 -9.36 20.44
C PRO A 276 -1.35 -8.33 20.76
N GLN A 277 -0.75 -7.75 19.72
CA GLN A 277 0.36 -6.80 19.84
C GLN A 277 0.10 -5.61 18.91
N SER A 278 -0.65 -4.63 19.40
CA SER A 278 -0.94 -3.44 18.61
C SER A 278 -0.67 -2.14 19.35
N THR A 279 -0.18 -1.15 18.59
CA THR A 279 -0.10 0.25 19.00
C THR A 279 -1.02 1.02 18.10
N ARG A 280 -1.85 1.88 18.67
CA ARG A 280 -2.73 2.76 17.92
C ARG A 280 -2.31 4.22 18.06
N VAL A 281 -2.29 4.95 16.95
CA VAL A 281 -2.01 6.38 16.90
C VAL A 281 -3.09 7.07 16.06
N ASP A 282 -3.72 8.09 16.64
CA ASP A 282 -4.65 8.95 15.93
C ASP A 282 -3.88 10.13 15.32
N LEU A 283 -3.91 10.20 13.99
CA LEU A 283 -3.34 11.30 13.22
C LEU A 283 -4.25 12.52 13.32
N ARG A 284 -3.69 13.72 13.15
CA ARG A 284 -4.46 14.97 13.10
C ARG A 284 -5.14 15.16 11.75
N THR A 285 -4.55 14.59 10.71
CA THR A 285 -5.13 14.63 9.37
C THR A 285 -6.49 13.97 9.30
N ARG A 286 -7.30 14.41 8.33
CA ARG A 286 -8.66 13.95 8.10
C ARG A 286 -8.78 13.15 6.81
N GLY A 287 -9.80 12.28 6.74
CA GLY A 287 -10.15 11.51 5.56
C GLY A 287 -9.42 10.16 5.46
N THR A 288 -9.42 9.56 4.28
CA THR A 288 -9.02 8.14 4.12
C THR A 288 -7.55 7.96 3.70
N MET A 289 -6.87 9.03 3.27
CA MET A 289 -5.54 8.94 2.63
C MET A 289 -4.49 9.82 3.30
N PRO A 290 -4.14 9.53 4.57
CA PRO A 290 -3.18 10.34 5.34
C PRO A 290 -1.79 10.43 4.69
N HIS A 291 -1.38 9.38 3.97
CA HIS A 291 -0.12 9.35 3.23
C HIS A 291 -0.08 10.30 2.01
N LEU A 292 -1.24 10.77 1.52
CA LEU A 292 -1.34 11.82 0.49
C LEU A 292 -1.56 13.20 1.11
N SER A 293 -2.51 13.32 2.04
CA SER A 293 -2.93 14.60 2.61
C SER A 293 -1.96 15.14 3.67
N SER A 294 -1.25 14.25 4.38
CA SER A 294 -0.31 14.61 5.44
C SER A 294 0.86 13.61 5.51
N PRO A 295 1.67 13.52 4.41
CA PRO A 295 2.74 12.54 4.30
C PRO A 295 3.80 12.66 5.39
N GLY A 296 4.14 13.87 5.81
CA GLY A 296 5.14 14.10 6.88
C GLY A 296 4.68 13.56 8.23
N GLU A 297 3.44 13.84 8.65
CA GLU A 297 2.86 13.32 9.90
C GLU A 297 2.76 11.79 9.86
N THR A 298 2.30 11.24 8.72
CA THR A 298 2.19 9.79 8.53
C THR A 298 3.55 9.11 8.60
N ALA A 299 4.56 9.64 7.91
CA ALA A 299 5.90 9.09 7.91
C ALA A 299 6.55 9.19 9.29
N GLU A 300 6.39 10.30 10.00
CA GLU A 300 6.89 10.48 11.35
C GLU A 300 6.36 9.39 12.30
N ALA A 301 5.04 9.14 12.27
CA ALA A 301 4.42 8.09 13.08
C ALA A 301 4.99 6.69 12.77
N ILE A 302 5.18 6.37 11.48
CA ILE A 302 5.79 5.11 11.03
C ILE A 302 7.23 4.99 11.56
N VAL A 303 8.05 6.01 11.34
CA VAL A 303 9.47 6.02 11.71
C VAL A 303 9.65 5.89 13.23
N GLN A 304 8.85 6.61 14.01
CA GLN A 304 8.89 6.55 15.47
C GLN A 304 8.56 5.15 15.98
N TYR A 305 7.51 4.52 15.45
CA TYR A 305 7.14 3.15 15.81
C TYR A 305 8.26 2.15 15.51
N LEU A 306 8.81 2.18 14.29
CA LEU A 306 9.85 1.24 13.88
C LEU A 306 11.17 1.44 14.65
N SER A 307 11.48 2.67 15.02
CA SER A 307 12.66 2.98 15.84
C SER A 307 12.53 2.46 17.27
N ALA A 308 11.34 2.56 17.87
CA ALA A 308 11.08 2.11 19.24
C ALA A 308 11.19 0.59 19.39
N VAL A 309 10.74 -0.17 18.39
CA VAL A 309 10.75 -1.65 18.41
C VAL A 309 12.15 -2.23 18.15
N THR A 310 13.07 -1.46 17.55
CA THR A 310 14.46 -1.91 17.32
C THR A 310 15.31 -1.88 18.59
N HIS A 311 14.86 -1.21 19.65
CA HIS A 311 15.58 -1.02 20.92
C HIS A 311 14.98 -1.82 22.10
N ALA A 312 13.99 -2.67 21.85
CA ALA A 312 13.32 -3.51 22.83
C ALA A 312 13.70 -4.99 22.63
#